data_AF-A0A920Q196-F1
#
_entry.id   AF-A0A920Q196-F1
#
_cell.length_a   1.000
_cell.length_b   1.000
_cell.length_c   1.000
_cell.angle_alpha   90.00
_cell.angle_beta   90.00
_cell.angle_gamma   90.00
#
_symmetry.space_group_name_H-M   'P 1'
#
loop_
_entity.id
_entity.type
_entity.pdbx_description
1 polymer ?
#
loop_
_entity_poly.entity_id
_entity_poly.type
_entity_poly.pdbx_seq_one_letter_code
_entity_poly.pdbx_strand_id
1 'polypeptide(L)'
;MATTTIYWHVGNRDDLVTAVVRRHGEQMARTPVNGATARDRVLDVARLIWRTSLEHREVTRLAAAHGASTLQARELELAMARELQTAGVVGTAARDAMRAITACVGGFLVVALRNDQTPEALRRTTVLADHNADDGDLDPTTRAALAEPADLPAVFESTLQAVVESIVPADLSANAYL
;
A
#
# COMPACT_ATOMS: atom_id res chain seq x y z
N MET A 1 30.07 15.64 -26.62
CA MET A 1 30.63 15.67 -25.26
C MET A 1 30.24 14.36 -24.57
N ALA A 2 31.19 13.72 -23.91
CA ALA A 2 31.16 12.30 -23.56
C ALA A 2 30.32 12.03 -22.30
N THR A 3 29.19 11.34 -22.47
CA THR A 3 28.40 10.74 -21.38
C THR A 3 29.09 9.43 -20.96
N THR A 4 30.19 9.52 -20.21
CA THR A 4 30.98 8.33 -19.85
C THR A 4 31.54 8.37 -18.43
N THR A 5 30.82 8.98 -17.48
CA THR A 5 31.32 9.05 -16.08
C THR A 5 30.37 8.48 -15.03
N ILE A 6 29.20 7.96 -15.42
CA ILE A 6 28.29 7.28 -14.46
C ILE A 6 28.47 5.74 -14.49
N TYR A 7 29.03 5.18 -15.56
CA TYR A 7 29.08 3.72 -15.76
C TYR A 7 30.16 2.97 -14.97
N TRP A 8 31.10 3.66 -14.31
CA TRP A 8 32.30 3.02 -13.75
C TRP A 8 32.23 2.62 -12.27
N HIS A 9 31.19 2.99 -11.52
CA HIS A 9 31.07 2.61 -10.10
C HIS A 9 29.87 1.72 -9.78
N VAL A 10 29.16 1.23 -10.79
CA VAL A 10 28.01 0.34 -10.59
C VAL A 10 28.18 -0.88 -11.49
N GLY A 11 28.22 -2.08 -10.89
CA GLY A 11 28.57 -3.34 -11.56
C GLY A 11 27.66 -3.74 -12.73
N ASN A 12 26.46 -3.15 -12.84
CA ASN A 12 25.50 -3.27 -13.93
C ASN A 12 24.34 -2.26 -13.67
N ARG A 13 23.55 -1.90 -14.69
CA ARG A 13 22.29 -1.12 -14.55
C ARG A 13 21.38 -1.66 -13.44
N ASP A 14 21.28 -2.98 -13.30
CA ASP A 14 20.43 -3.59 -12.25
C ASP A 14 20.94 -3.28 -10.84
N ASP A 15 22.26 -3.28 -10.63
CA ASP A 15 22.86 -2.93 -9.33
C ASP A 15 22.55 -1.47 -8.95
N LEU A 16 22.50 -0.57 -9.94
CA LEU A 16 22.13 0.83 -9.71
C LEU A 16 20.66 0.93 -9.32
N VAL A 17 19.78 0.21 -10.02
CA VAL A 17 18.34 0.17 -9.70
C VAL A 17 18.15 -0.35 -8.28
N THR A 18 18.78 -1.47 -7.92
CA THR A 18 18.73 -2.04 -6.57
C THR A 18 19.24 -1.05 -5.51
N ALA A 19 20.34 -0.36 -5.76
CA ALA A 19 20.90 0.62 -4.82
C ALA A 19 19.98 1.84 -4.62
N VAL A 20 19.36 2.35 -5.69
CA VAL A 20 18.40 3.46 -5.64
C VAL A 20 17.15 3.05 -4.86
N VAL A 21 16.58 1.88 -5.17
CA VAL A 21 15.40 1.36 -4.48
C VAL A 21 15.65 1.15 -2.99
N ARG A 22 16.82 0.59 -2.63
CA ARG A 22 17.21 0.41 -1.22
C ARG A 22 17.35 1.75 -0.49
N ARG A 23 18.09 2.71 -1.06
CA ARG A 23 18.28 4.03 -0.46
C ARG A 23 16.95 4.77 -0.28
N HIS A 24 16.03 4.59 -1.21
CA HIS A 24 14.68 5.15 -1.12
C HIS A 24 13.89 4.55 0.04
N GLY A 25 13.89 3.22 0.19
CA GLY A 25 13.27 2.54 1.33
C GLY A 25 13.85 2.97 2.68
N GLU A 26 15.18 3.09 2.78
CA GLU A 26 15.87 3.60 3.99
C GLU A 26 15.46 5.02 4.36
N GLN A 27 15.25 5.89 3.36
CA GLN A 27 14.81 7.27 3.59
C GLN A 27 13.36 7.31 4.08
N MET A 28 12.49 6.47 3.52
CA MET A 28 11.07 6.39 3.93
C MET A 28 10.92 5.98 5.39
N ALA A 29 11.72 5.00 5.85
CA ALA A 29 11.68 4.50 7.22
C ALA A 29 12.17 5.48 8.29
N ARG A 30 12.76 6.62 7.90
CA ARG A 30 13.09 7.71 8.84
C ARG A 30 11.87 8.55 9.21
N THR A 31 10.76 8.38 8.50
CA THR A 31 9.52 9.08 8.82
C THR A 31 8.98 8.55 10.15
N PRO A 32 8.71 9.42 11.14
CA PRO A 32 8.20 8.97 12.43
C PRO A 32 6.81 8.34 12.26
N VAL A 33 6.61 7.21 12.93
CA VAL A 33 5.31 6.53 13.06
C VAL A 33 4.56 7.16 14.23
N ASN A 34 3.32 7.57 13.99
CA ASN A 34 2.48 8.28 14.93
C ASN A 34 1.27 7.43 15.33
N GLY A 35 0.74 7.65 16.53
CA GLY A 35 -0.46 6.95 17.01
C GLY A 35 -0.47 6.79 18.52
N ALA A 36 -1.65 6.90 19.12
CA ALA A 36 -1.81 6.76 20.57
C ALA A 36 -1.71 5.28 21.00
N THR A 37 -2.25 4.37 20.19
CA THR A 37 -2.23 2.93 20.43
C THR A 37 -1.30 2.20 19.45
N ALA A 38 -0.93 0.95 19.75
CA ALA A 38 -0.16 0.12 18.83
C ALA A 38 -0.93 -0.12 17.51
N ARG A 39 -2.25 -0.25 17.58
CA ARG A 39 -3.12 -0.35 16.40
C ARG A 39 -3.05 0.91 15.53
N ASP A 40 -3.10 2.09 16.15
CA ASP A 40 -2.96 3.37 15.42
C ASP A 40 -1.63 3.45 14.70
N ARG A 41 -0.55 2.99 15.35
CA ARG A 41 0.79 2.97 14.75
C ARG A 41 0.89 1.96 13.61
N VAL A 42 0.23 0.80 13.68
CA VAL A 42 0.12 -0.14 12.54
C VAL A 42 -0.58 0.53 11.35
N LEU A 43 -1.69 1.24 11.60
CA LEU A 43 -2.38 2.00 10.55
C LEU A 43 -1.46 3.08 9.95
N ASP A 44 -0.75 3.82 10.79
CA ASP A 44 0.15 4.87 10.32
C ASP A 44 1.30 4.33 9.45
N VAL A 45 1.89 3.18 9.81
CA VAL A 45 2.88 2.51 8.95
C VAL A 45 2.28 2.11 7.60
N ALA A 46 1.09 1.52 7.58
CA ALA A 46 0.43 1.13 6.33
C ALA A 46 0.10 2.35 5.44
N ARG A 47 -0.38 3.45 6.05
CA ARG A 47 -0.60 4.74 5.36
C ARG A 47 0.70 5.35 4.85
N LEU A 48 1.78 5.21 5.61
CA LEU A 48 3.10 5.66 5.19
C LEU A 48 3.57 4.91 3.95
N ILE A 49 3.43 3.57 3.91
CA ILE A 49 3.72 2.75 2.72
C ILE A 49 2.91 3.24 1.53
N TRP A 50 1.60 3.42 1.69
CA TRP A 50 0.72 3.93 0.63
C TRP A 50 1.16 5.29 0.08
N ARG A 51 1.26 6.30 0.95
CA ARG A 51 1.58 7.67 0.58
C ARG A 51 2.93 7.77 -0.12
N THR A 52 3.97 7.19 0.48
CA THR A 52 5.33 7.25 -0.06
C THR A 52 5.45 6.53 -1.40
N SER A 53 4.71 5.44 -1.59
CA SER A 53 4.66 4.70 -2.85
C SER A 53 4.03 5.51 -3.98
N LEU A 54 3.00 6.32 -3.68
CA LEU A 54 2.36 7.22 -4.64
C LEU A 54 3.20 8.48 -4.92
N GLU A 55 3.78 9.09 -3.88
CA GLU A 55 4.68 10.23 -4.01
C GLU A 55 5.88 9.90 -4.92
N HIS A 56 6.40 8.67 -4.81
CA HIS A 56 7.54 8.17 -5.58
C HIS A 56 7.16 7.09 -6.58
N ARG A 57 5.99 7.23 -7.22
CA ARG A 57 5.41 6.25 -8.15
C ARG A 57 6.37 5.68 -9.20
N GLU A 58 7.29 6.48 -9.74
CA GLU A 58 8.25 5.98 -10.73
C GLU A 58 9.29 5.03 -10.11
N VAL A 59 9.72 5.30 -8.87
CA VAL A 59 10.60 4.39 -8.10
C VAL A 59 9.85 3.12 -7.75
N THR A 60 8.59 3.23 -7.35
CA THR A 60 7.71 2.09 -7.05
C THR A 60 7.50 1.20 -8.29
N ARG A 61 7.22 1.78 -9.45
CA ARG A 61 7.11 1.03 -10.73
C ARG A 61 8.42 0.38 -11.12
N LEU A 62 9.54 1.08 -10.96
CA LEU A 62 10.87 0.55 -11.23
C LEU A 62 11.20 -0.63 -10.31
N ALA A 63 10.91 -0.51 -9.01
CA ALA A 63 11.09 -1.59 -8.05
C ALA A 63 10.26 -2.82 -8.41
N ALA A 64 8.99 -2.64 -8.81
CA ALA A 64 8.13 -3.73 -9.25
C ALA A 64 8.65 -4.40 -10.53
N ALA A 65 9.07 -3.61 -11.52
CA ALA A 65 9.58 -4.12 -12.79
C ALA A 65 10.88 -4.94 -12.65
N HIS A 66 11.69 -4.64 -11.64
CA HIS A 66 12.95 -5.33 -11.36
C HIS A 66 12.87 -6.32 -10.18
N GLY A 67 11.67 -6.62 -9.65
CA GLY A 67 11.50 -7.55 -8.53
C GLY A 67 12.12 -7.08 -7.21
N ALA A 68 12.39 -5.79 -7.07
CA ALA A 68 13.06 -5.18 -5.92
C ALA A 68 12.10 -4.55 -4.90
N SER A 69 10.79 -4.76 -5.02
CA SER A 69 9.77 -4.19 -4.12
C SER A 69 9.99 -4.58 -2.64
N THR A 70 10.49 -5.79 -2.38
CA THR A 70 10.81 -6.25 -1.02
C THR A 70 11.98 -5.48 -0.39
N LEU A 71 12.94 -5.03 -1.20
CA LEU A 71 14.06 -4.20 -0.73
C LEU A 71 13.60 -2.78 -0.39
N GLN A 72 12.61 -2.26 -1.13
CA GLN A 72 11.99 -0.97 -0.86
C GLN A 72 11.19 -0.99 0.45
N ALA A 73 10.45 -2.07 0.69
CA ALA A 73 9.52 -2.18 1.82
C ALA A 73 10.18 -2.61 3.13
N ARG A 74 11.37 -3.23 3.09
CA ARG A 74 12.02 -3.92 4.22
C ARG A 74 11.98 -3.16 5.54
N GLU A 75 12.39 -1.88 5.55
CA GLU A 75 12.48 -1.12 6.81
C GLU A 75 11.08 -0.75 7.35
N LEU A 76 10.10 -0.54 6.48
CA LEU A 76 8.71 -0.31 6.87
C LEU A 76 8.02 -1.61 7.32
N GLU A 77 8.34 -2.75 6.71
CA GLU A 77 7.92 -4.07 7.18
C GLU A 77 8.50 -4.38 8.56
N LEU A 78 9.75 -3.99 8.82
CA LEU A 78 10.35 -4.14 10.15
C LEU A 78 9.66 -3.24 11.18
N ALA A 79 9.33 -1.99 10.83
CA ALA A 79 8.56 -1.09 11.68
C ALA A 79 7.17 -1.68 11.98
N MET A 80 6.45 -2.13 10.96
CA MET A 80 5.13 -2.77 11.12
C MET A 80 5.21 -4.03 11.99
N ALA A 81 6.24 -4.86 11.84
CA ALA A 81 6.44 -6.05 12.67
C ALA A 81 6.63 -5.70 14.16
N ARG A 82 7.36 -4.63 14.46
CA ARG A 82 7.55 -4.11 15.84
C ARG A 82 6.23 -3.61 16.43
N GLU A 83 5.42 -2.92 15.63
CA GLU A 83 4.12 -2.43 16.10
C GLU A 83 3.11 -3.55 16.30
N LEU A 84 3.08 -4.55 15.41
CA LEU A 84 2.29 -5.77 15.59
C LEU A 84 2.68 -6.50 16.89
N GLN A 85 3.98 -6.66 17.14
CA GLN A 85 4.46 -7.24 18.39
C GLN A 85 4.04 -6.42 19.62
N THR A 86 4.09 -5.08 19.53
CA THR A 86 3.63 -4.19 20.61
C THR A 86 2.13 -4.30 20.85
N ALA A 87 1.34 -4.58 19.81
CA ALA A 87 -0.08 -4.89 19.92
C ALA A 87 -0.38 -6.33 20.42
N GLY A 88 0.64 -7.09 20.80
CA GLY A 88 0.50 -8.49 21.25
C GLY A 88 0.34 -9.50 20.12
N VAL A 89 0.43 -9.08 18.85
CA VAL A 89 0.35 -9.95 17.69
C VAL A 89 1.76 -10.50 17.39
N VAL A 90 1.97 -11.79 17.66
CA VAL A 90 3.30 -12.44 17.54
C VAL A 90 3.23 -13.75 16.75
N GLY A 91 4.39 -14.27 16.34
CA GLY A 91 4.49 -15.58 15.67
C GLY A 91 3.73 -15.66 14.34
N THR A 92 2.95 -16.73 14.16
CA THR A 92 2.17 -16.93 12.92
C THR A 92 1.09 -15.87 12.73
N ALA A 93 0.49 -15.38 13.81
CA ALA A 93 -0.49 -14.30 13.74
C ALA A 93 0.13 -13.01 13.20
N ALA A 94 1.35 -12.66 13.62
CA ALA A 94 2.07 -11.48 13.10
C ALA A 94 2.41 -11.62 11.61
N ARG A 95 2.84 -12.82 11.20
CA ARG A 95 3.10 -13.13 9.79
C ARG A 95 1.84 -12.96 8.94
N ASP A 96 0.72 -13.50 9.40
CA ASP A 96 -0.53 -13.49 8.64
C ASP A 96 -1.12 -12.08 8.60
N ALA A 97 -1.02 -11.32 9.70
CA ALA A 97 -1.37 -9.91 9.75
C ALA A 97 -0.52 -9.05 8.79
N MET A 98 0.81 -9.21 8.83
CA MET A 98 1.73 -8.53 7.90
C MET A 98 1.34 -8.77 6.44
N ARG A 99 1.08 -10.03 6.07
CA ARG A 99 0.69 -10.42 4.71
C ARG A 99 -0.66 -9.84 4.33
N ALA A 100 -1.64 -9.86 5.23
CA ALA A 100 -2.96 -9.28 4.96
C ALA A 100 -2.87 -7.77 4.72
N ILE A 101 -2.15 -7.04 5.57
CA ILE A 101 -1.98 -5.59 5.46
C ILE A 101 -1.21 -5.23 4.19
N THR A 102 -0.07 -5.87 3.94
CA THR A 102 0.74 -5.60 2.75
C THR A 102 0.05 -5.99 1.45
N ALA A 103 -0.73 -7.08 1.43
CA ALA A 103 -1.55 -7.46 0.28
C ALA A 103 -2.69 -6.46 0.04
N CYS A 104 -3.34 -5.97 1.11
CA CYS A 104 -4.34 -4.91 1.03
C CYS A 104 -3.73 -3.65 0.39
N VAL A 105 -2.68 -3.11 1.00
CA VAL A 105 -1.99 -1.90 0.50
C VAL A 105 -1.49 -2.10 -0.94
N GLY A 106 -0.86 -3.24 -1.23
CA GLY A 106 -0.36 -3.57 -2.56
C GLY A 106 -1.46 -3.64 -3.62
N GLY A 107 -2.61 -4.22 -3.30
CA GLY A 107 -3.77 -4.27 -4.20
C GLY A 107 -4.27 -2.88 -4.58
N PHE A 108 -4.42 -1.99 -3.59
CA PHE A 108 -4.77 -0.59 -3.85
C PHE A 108 -3.70 0.14 -4.67
N LEU A 109 -2.41 -0.11 -4.39
CA LEU A 109 -1.32 0.54 -5.13
C LEU A 109 -1.32 0.14 -6.60
N VAL A 110 -1.61 -1.13 -6.92
CA VAL A 110 -1.78 -1.57 -8.30
C VAL A 110 -2.91 -0.81 -9.00
N VAL A 111 -4.05 -0.63 -8.33
CA VAL A 111 -5.18 0.13 -8.89
C VAL A 111 -4.80 1.60 -9.08
N ALA A 112 -4.17 2.23 -8.08
CA ALA A 112 -3.77 3.64 -8.16
C ALA A 112 -2.76 3.89 -9.30
N LEU A 113 -1.71 3.06 -9.38
CA LEU A 113 -0.67 3.19 -10.40
C LEU A 113 -1.20 2.94 -11.82
N ARG A 114 -2.25 2.12 -11.96
CA ARG A 114 -2.98 1.92 -13.23
C ARG A 114 -3.89 3.11 -13.54
N ASN A 115 -4.64 3.60 -12.56
CA ASN A 115 -5.54 4.74 -12.74
C ASN A 115 -4.78 5.99 -13.22
N ASP A 116 -3.56 6.22 -12.74
CA ASP A 116 -2.66 7.28 -13.23
C ASP A 116 -2.46 7.25 -14.76
N GLN A 117 -2.52 6.06 -15.38
CA GLN A 117 -2.29 5.85 -16.81
C GLN A 117 -3.58 5.70 -17.62
N THR A 118 -4.70 5.45 -16.95
CA THR A 118 -6.01 5.19 -17.56
C THR A 118 -6.82 6.50 -17.66
N PRO A 119 -7.40 6.85 -18.82
CA PRO A 119 -8.35 7.95 -18.94
C PRO A 119 -9.51 7.82 -17.95
N GLU A 120 -9.97 8.94 -17.37
CA GLU A 120 -11.01 8.95 -16.34
C GLU A 120 -12.31 8.24 -16.77
N ALA A 121 -12.71 8.40 -18.04
CA ALA A 121 -13.87 7.71 -18.60
C ALA A 121 -13.80 6.17 -18.54
N LEU A 122 -12.60 5.61 -18.41
CA LEU A 122 -12.35 4.16 -18.31
C LEU A 122 -12.11 3.69 -16.87
N ARG A 123 -12.20 4.58 -15.87
CA ARG A 123 -12.00 4.25 -14.43
C ARG A 123 -13.29 3.85 -13.69
N ARG A 124 -14.40 3.71 -14.41
CA ARG A 124 -15.72 3.32 -13.86
C ARG A 124 -15.73 1.86 -13.42
N THR A 125 -16.65 1.51 -12.53
CA THR A 125 -16.85 0.11 -12.11
C THR A 125 -17.17 -0.76 -13.32
N THR A 126 -16.43 -1.85 -13.51
CA THR A 126 -16.56 -2.74 -14.67
C THR A 126 -17.94 -3.38 -14.80
N VAL A 127 -18.71 -3.41 -13.69
CA VAL A 127 -20.11 -3.86 -13.63
C VAL A 127 -21.00 -3.13 -14.65
N LEU A 128 -20.67 -1.88 -15.00
CA LEU A 128 -21.44 -1.08 -15.97
C LEU A 128 -20.67 -0.75 -17.26
N ALA A 129 -19.50 -1.37 -17.46
CA ALA A 129 -18.66 -1.11 -18.63
C ALA A 129 -19.18 -1.80 -19.90
N ASP A 130 -20.04 -2.81 -19.75
CA ASP A 130 -20.67 -3.50 -20.88
C ASP A 130 -22.09 -2.96 -21.09
N HIS A 131 -22.27 -2.12 -22.11
CA HIS A 131 -23.59 -1.54 -22.46
C HIS A 131 -24.61 -2.58 -22.95
N ASN A 132 -24.22 -3.86 -23.04
CA ASN A 132 -25.07 -4.99 -23.44
C ASN A 132 -25.41 -5.95 -22.30
N ALA A 133 -24.94 -5.70 -21.07
CA ALA A 133 -25.42 -6.46 -19.92
C ALA A 133 -26.90 -6.12 -19.71
N ASP A 134 -27.73 -7.16 -19.59
CA ASP A 134 -29.16 -7.02 -19.27
C ASP A 134 -29.27 -6.58 -17.80
N ASP A 135 -28.97 -5.31 -17.54
CA ASP A 135 -28.97 -4.68 -16.22
C ASP A 135 -30.40 -4.44 -15.70
N GLY A 136 -31.43 -5.01 -16.35
CA GLY A 136 -32.84 -4.71 -16.12
C GLY A 136 -33.34 -4.96 -14.70
N ASP A 137 -32.60 -5.74 -13.90
CA ASP A 137 -32.94 -6.07 -12.51
C ASP A 137 -32.21 -5.20 -11.45
N LEU A 138 -31.27 -4.34 -11.87
CA LEU A 138 -30.62 -3.41 -10.95
C LEU A 138 -31.49 -2.17 -10.72
N ASP A 139 -31.66 -1.81 -9.45
CA ASP A 139 -32.29 -0.56 -9.05
C ASP A 139 -31.61 0.65 -9.73
N PRO A 140 -32.36 1.60 -10.32
CA PRO A 140 -31.79 2.75 -11.02
C PRO A 140 -30.85 3.60 -10.18
N THR A 141 -31.09 3.74 -8.87
CA THR A 141 -30.21 4.51 -7.98
C THR A 141 -28.90 3.77 -7.73
N THR A 142 -28.97 2.43 -7.59
CA THR A 142 -27.78 1.57 -7.49
C THR A 142 -26.94 1.63 -8.76
N ARG A 143 -27.58 1.56 -9.94
CA ARG A 143 -26.89 1.70 -11.23
C ARG A 143 -26.21 3.06 -11.36
N ALA A 144 -26.90 4.15 -11.00
CA ALA A 144 -26.32 5.49 -11.03
C ALA A 144 -25.09 5.59 -10.10
N ALA A 145 -25.19 5.06 -8.88
CA ALA A 145 -24.09 5.07 -7.92
C ALA A 145 -22.86 4.28 -8.39
N LEU A 146 -23.05 3.11 -9.02
CA LEU A 146 -21.95 2.28 -9.53
C LEU A 146 -21.24 2.87 -10.75
N ALA A 147 -21.87 3.81 -11.45
CA ALA A 147 -21.32 4.48 -12.62
C ALA A 147 -20.32 5.61 -12.26
N GLU A 148 -20.38 6.08 -11.02
CA GLU A 148 -19.45 7.08 -10.50
C GLU A 148 -18.05 6.47 -10.29
N PRO A 149 -16.96 7.19 -10.64
CA PRO A 149 -15.60 6.77 -10.32
C PRO A 149 -15.42 6.64 -8.80
N ALA A 150 -14.73 5.59 -8.36
CA ALA A 150 -14.43 5.43 -6.94
C ALA A 150 -13.41 6.48 -6.46
N ASP A 151 -13.68 7.08 -5.29
CA ASP A 151 -12.67 7.80 -4.51
C ASP A 151 -11.70 6.78 -3.89
N LEU A 152 -10.67 6.43 -4.66
CA LEU A 152 -9.72 5.38 -4.30
C LEU A 152 -9.01 5.65 -2.96
N PRO A 153 -8.55 6.88 -2.64
CA PRO A 153 -8.07 7.21 -1.29
C PRO A 153 -9.07 6.92 -0.16
N ALA A 154 -10.35 7.27 -0.33
CA ALA A 154 -11.36 7.03 0.70
C ALA A 154 -11.69 5.54 0.87
N VAL A 155 -11.78 4.80 -0.25
CA VAL A 155 -11.99 3.34 -0.22
C VAL A 155 -10.76 2.63 0.38
N PHE A 156 -9.56 3.10 0.07
CA PHE A 156 -8.32 2.60 0.69
C PHE A 156 -8.37 2.76 2.21
N GLU A 157 -8.71 3.95 2.72
CA GLU A 157 -8.69 4.19 4.17
C GLU A 157 -9.72 3.35 4.90
N SER A 158 -10.97 3.32 4.42
CA SER A 158 -12.02 2.52 5.04
C SER A 158 -11.71 1.02 5.02
N THR A 159 -11.13 0.52 3.93
CA THR A 159 -10.75 -0.89 3.80
C THR A 159 -9.55 -1.24 4.69
N LEU A 160 -8.51 -0.39 4.71
CA LEU A 160 -7.34 -0.60 5.55
C LEU A 160 -7.73 -0.60 7.03
N GLN A 161 -8.58 0.34 7.45
CA GLN A 161 -9.10 0.39 8.81
C GLN A 161 -9.82 -0.90 9.19
N ALA A 162 -10.77 -1.36 8.36
CA ALA A 162 -11.49 -2.60 8.61
C ALA A 162 -10.57 -3.83 8.69
N VAL A 163 -9.58 -3.93 7.79
CA VAL A 163 -8.59 -5.01 7.81
C VAL A 163 -7.79 -4.99 9.11
N VAL A 164 -7.22 -3.84 9.49
CA VAL A 164 -6.40 -3.73 10.71
C VAL A 164 -7.22 -3.97 11.97
N GLU A 165 -8.45 -3.44 12.05
CA GLU A 165 -9.34 -3.68 13.19
C GLU A 165 -9.69 -5.16 13.38
N SER A 166 -9.80 -5.91 12.27
CA SER A 166 -10.12 -7.34 12.31
C SER A 166 -8.96 -8.24 12.79
N ILE A 167 -7.71 -7.80 12.61
CA ILE A 167 -6.51 -8.62 12.89
C ILE A 167 -5.64 -8.10 14.05
N VAL A 168 -5.72 -6.81 14.37
CA VAL A 168 -4.96 -6.19 15.46
C VAL A 168 -5.91 -5.89 16.63
N PRO A 169 -5.67 -6.46 17.82
CA PRO A 169 -6.52 -6.24 18.99
C PRO A 169 -6.69 -4.76 19.35
N ALA A 170 -7.83 -4.45 19.96
CA ALA A 170 -8.01 -3.15 20.61
C ALA A 170 -7.14 -3.17 21.85
N ASP A 171 -6.47 -2.06 22.11
CA ASP A 171 -5.35 -1.93 23.06
C ASP A 171 -5.47 -2.81 24.32
N LEU A 172 -4.42 -3.57 24.63
CA LEU A 172 -4.34 -4.41 25.84
C LEU A 172 -4.30 -3.56 27.12
N SER A 173 -3.98 -2.27 27.01
CA SER A 173 -3.94 -1.32 28.12
C SER A 173 -5.33 -1.05 28.73
N ALA A 174 -6.41 -1.25 27.98
CA ALA A 174 -7.78 -1.07 28.47
C ALA A 174 -8.21 -2.17 29.46
N ASN A 175 -7.57 -3.35 29.42
CA ASN A 175 -7.91 -4.48 30.27
C ASN A 175 -7.02 -4.59 31.52
N ALA A 176 -6.10 -3.65 31.76
CA ALA A 176 -5.24 -3.64 32.95
C ALA A 176 -5.91 -3.01 34.20
N TYR A 177 -7.17 -2.59 34.09
CA TYR A 177 -7.93 -1.91 35.16
C TYR A 177 -9.29 -2.56 35.49
N LEU A 178 -9.52 -3.82 35.12
CA LEU A 178 -10.66 -4.62 35.58
C LEU A 178 -10.17 -5.88 36.29
#